data_AF-A0A540VE15-F1
#
_entry.id   AF-A0A540VE15-F1
#
_cell.length_a   1.000
_cell.length_b   1.000
_cell.length_c   1.000
_cell.angle_alpha   90.00
_cell.angle_beta   90.00
_cell.angle_gamma   90.00
#
_symmetry.space_group_name_H-M   'P 1'
#
loop_
_entity.id
_entity.type
_entity.pdbx_description
1 polymer ?
#
loop_
_entity_poly.entity_id
_entity_poly.type
_entity_poly.pdbx_seq_one_letter_code
_entity_poly.pdbx_strand_id
1 'polypeptide(L)' 'MPRIPAAVLEEVKRATPLARLLEARGVALRRQGGDLVGRCPLPAHEDRTPSFHVTPNEAGGVGHCFG' A
#
# COMPACT_ATOMS: atom_id res chain seq x y z
N MET A 1 25.45 -4.41 7.10
CA MET A 1 24.76 -3.12 7.22
C MET A 1 23.93 -2.88 5.96
N PRO A 2 22.72 -2.27 6.05
CA PRO A 2 21.98 -1.87 4.86
C PRO A 2 22.80 -0.86 4.04
N ARG A 3 22.73 -0.95 2.70
CA ARG A 3 23.49 -0.07 1.79
C ARG A 3 22.93 1.34 1.68
N ILE A 4 21.69 1.55 2.12
CA ILE A 4 20.96 2.82 2.01
C ILE A 4 20.73 3.38 3.42
N PRO A 5 21.05 4.66 3.69
CA PRO A 5 20.77 5.28 4.98
C PRO A 5 19.27 5.26 5.31
N ALA A 6 18.93 5.08 6.59
CA ALA A 6 17.54 5.03 7.04
C ALA A 6 16.78 6.32 6.68
N ALA A 7 17.43 7.49 6.81
CA ALA A 7 16.82 8.78 6.46
C ALA A 7 16.36 8.85 4.99
N VAL A 8 17.18 8.31 4.07
CA VAL A 8 16.85 8.25 2.63
C VAL A 8 15.66 7.32 2.39
N LEU A 9 15.61 6.17 3.09
CA LEU A 9 14.46 5.26 2.99
C LEU A 9 13.16 5.91 3.47
N GLU A 10 13.20 6.64 4.59
CA GLU A 10 12.03 7.33 5.12
C GLU A 10 11.57 8.48 4.23
N GLU A 11 12.49 9.19 3.58
CA GLU A 11 12.15 10.21 2.59
C GLU A 11 11.42 9.61 1.38
N VAL A 12 11.91 8.49 0.84
CA VAL A 12 11.27 7.78 -0.27
C VAL A 12 9.86 7.34 0.09
N LYS A 13 9.66 6.77 1.29
CA LYS A 13 8.34 6.33 1.77
C LYS A 13 7.35 7.49 1.90
N ARG A 14 7.80 8.65 2.42
CA ARG A 14 6.95 9.85 2.53
C ARG A 14 6.62 10.46 1.16
N ALA A 15 7.59 10.47 0.25
CA ALA A 15 7.41 11.01 -1.09
C ALA A 15 6.47 10.14 -1.95
N THR A 16 6.41 8.83 -1.68
CA THR A 16 5.57 7.87 -2.42
C THR A 16 4.67 7.09 -1.47
N PRO A 17 3.51 7.64 -1.06
CA PRO A 17 2.54 6.90 -0.26
C PRO A 17 2.08 5.62 -0.96
N LEU A 18 1.90 4.55 -0.20
CA LEU A 18 1.56 3.22 -0.68
C LEU A 18 0.29 3.22 -1.55
N ALA A 19 -0.74 3.97 -1.16
CA ALA A 19 -1.98 4.10 -1.92
C ALA A 19 -1.73 4.60 -3.35
N ARG A 20 -0.91 5.65 -3.51
CA ARG A 20 -0.57 6.21 -4.82
C ARG A 20 0.24 5.23 -5.65
N LEU A 21 1.17 4.51 -5.03
CA LEU A 21 1.94 3.47 -5.71
C LEU A 21 1.03 2.37 -6.26
N LEU A 22 0.01 1.95 -5.50
CA LEU A 22 -0.93 0.91 -5.91
C LEU A 22 -1.87 1.37 -7.03
N GLU A 23 -2.40 2.58 -6.92
CA GLU A 23 -3.25 3.18 -7.96
C GLU A 23 -2.47 3.31 -9.29
N ALA A 24 -1.22 3.76 -9.24
CA ALA A 24 -0.34 3.83 -10.41
C ALA A 24 -0.04 2.45 -11.04
N ARG A 25 -0.31 1.36 -10.31
CA ARG A 25 -0.14 -0.03 -10.75
C ARG A 25 -1.47 -0.67 -11.15
N GLY A 26 -2.54 0.14 -11.25
CA GLY A 26 -3.86 -0.29 -11.72
C GLY A 26 -4.76 -0.84 -10.62
N VAL A 27 -4.38 -0.73 -9.35
CA VAL A 27 -5.23 -1.15 -8.24
C VAL A 27 -6.31 -0.10 -8.00
N ALA A 28 -7.57 -0.48 -8.22
CA ALA A 28 -8.70 0.38 -7.88
C ALA A 28 -8.93 0.35 -6.37
N LEU A 29 -8.54 1.43 -5.69
CA LEU A 29 -8.78 1.62 -4.25
C LEU A 29 -10.03 2.48 -4.02
N ARG A 30 -10.80 2.17 -2.98
CA ARG A 30 -11.97 2.95 -2.53
C ARG A 30 -11.89 3.19 -1.03
N ARG A 31 -12.32 4.36 -0.56
CA ARG A 31 -12.36 4.64 0.88
C ARG A 31 -13.40 3.75 1.58
N GLN A 32 -13.00 3.16 2.68
CA GLN A 32 -13.87 2.43 3.61
C GLN A 32 -13.42 2.72 5.04
N GLY A 33 -14.16 3.60 5.73
CA GLY A 33 -13.74 4.11 7.03
C GLY A 33 -12.42 4.88 6.93
N GLY A 34 -11.45 4.53 7.78
CA GLY A 34 -10.10 5.10 7.76
C GLY A 34 -9.19 4.55 6.66
N ASP A 35 -9.58 3.44 6.02
CA ASP A 35 -8.74 2.71 5.08
C ASP A 35 -9.13 2.96 3.62
N LEU A 36 -8.25 2.52 2.73
CA LEU A 36 -8.48 2.36 1.30
C LEU A 36 -8.48 0.87 0.97
N VAL A 37 -9.54 0.38 0.34
CA VAL A 37 -9.75 -1.05 0.09
C VAL A 37 -9.84 -1.31 -1.41
N GLY A 38 -9.19 -2.39 -1.85
CA GLY A 38 -9.19 -2.85 -3.23
C GLY A 38 -8.93 -4.35 -3.34
N ARG A 39 -8.80 -4.84 -4.57
CA ARG A 39 -8.38 -6.22 -4.83
C ARG A 39 -6.89 -6.39 -4.52
N CYS A 40 -6.52 -7.58 -4.07
CA CYS A 40 -5.13 -7.90 -3.78
C CYS A 40 -4.26 -7.78 -5.05
N PRO A 41 -3.16 -7.02 -5.02
CA PRO A 41 -2.24 -6.88 -6.16
C PRO A 41 -1.19 -7.99 -6.23
N LEU A 42 -1.16 -8.90 -5.25
CA LEU A 42 -0.11 -9.92 -5.15
C LEU A 42 -0.41 -11.07 -6.12
N PRO A 43 0.55 -11.48 -6.97
CA PRO A 43 0.32 -12.47 -8.02
C PRO A 43 0.00 -13.87 -7.49
N ALA A 44 0.36 -14.17 -6.24
CA ALA A 44 0.06 -15.45 -5.59
C ALA A 44 -1.31 -15.50 -4.90
N HIS A 45 -2.05 -14.38 -4.89
CA HIS A 45 -3.36 -14.31 -4.27
C HIS A 45 -4.37 -13.66 -5.21
N GLU A 46 -5.11 -14.49 -5.93
CA GLU A 46 -6.18 -14.06 -6.83
C GLU A 46 -7.51 -13.95 -6.08
N ASP A 47 -7.71 -12.82 -5.40
CA ASP A 47 -8.97 -12.54 -4.75
C ASP A 47 -10.01 -11.97 -5.74
N ARG A 48 -11.20 -12.57 -5.75
CA ARG A 48 -12.34 -12.11 -6.55
C ARG A 48 -13.04 -10.91 -5.90
N THR A 49 -12.88 -10.77 -4.59
CA THR A 49 -13.44 -9.71 -3.75
C THR A 49 -12.35 -8.74 -3.25
N PRO A 50 -12.69 -7.48 -2.94
CA PRO A 50 -11.75 -6.57 -2.31
C PRO A 50 -11.45 -6.99 -0.87
N SER A 51 -10.23 -7.42 -0.59
CA SER A 51 -9.74 -7.82 0.75
C SER A 51 -8.42 -7.14 1.13
N PHE A 52 -7.85 -6.35 0.22
CA PHE A 52 -6.60 -5.64 0.44
C PHE A 52 -6.87 -4.24 0.98
N HIS A 53 -6.52 -4.03 2.24
CA HIS A 53 -6.67 -2.77 2.95
C HIS A 53 -5.34 -2.02 2.96
N VAL A 54 -5.42 -0.71 2.78
CA VAL A 54 -4.32 0.23 2.95
C VAL A 54 -4.72 1.24 4.00
N THR A 55 -4.01 1.23 5.12
CA THR A 55 -4.14 2.23 6.18
C THR A 55 -3.08 3.32 5.97
N PRO A 56 -3.46 4.55 5.57
CA PRO A 56 -2.51 5.63 5.41
C PRO A 56 -1.89 6.03 6.75
N ASN A 57 -0.61 6.38 6.76
CA ASN A 57 0.09 6.92 7.93
C ASN A 57 1.24 7.85 7.51
N GLU A 58 1.88 8.49 8.48
CA GLU A 58 2.99 9.44 8.25
C GLU A 58 4.24 8.79 7.62
N ALA A 59 4.39 7.48 7.73
CA ALA A 59 5.49 6.70 7.17
C ALA A 59 5.17 6.11 5.78
N GLY A 60 4.13 6.61 5.09
CA GLY A 60 3.76 6.19 3.73
C GLY A 60 2.66 5.13 3.66
N GLY A 61 2.13 4.66 4.80
CA GLY A 61 1.01 3.72 4.88
C GLY A 61 1.42 2.24 4.96
N VAL A 62 0.51 1.41 5.44
CA VAL A 62 0.68 -0.05 5.55
C VAL A 62 -0.44 -0.74 4.77
N GLY A 63 -0.09 -1.81 4.06
CA GLY A 63 -1.03 -2.66 3.35
C GLY A 63 -1.20 -4.00 4.06
N HIS A 64 -2.42 -4.51 4.12
CA HIS A 64 -2.74 -5.83 4.65
C HIS A 64 -3.87 -6.48 3.85
N CYS A 65 -3.69 -7.73 3.45
CA CYS A 65 -4.72 -8.54 2.81
C CYS A 65 -5.36 -9.45 3.86
N PHE A 66 -6.68 -9.35 4.03
CA PHE A 66 -7.44 -10.19 4.97
C PHE A 66 -8.00 -11.48 4.35
N GLY A 67 -7.77 -11.69 3.05
CA GLY A 67 -7.98 -12.95 2.32
C GLY A 67 -6.65 -13.58 1.96
#